data_AF-A0A554G0N5-F1
#
_entry.id   AF-A0A554G0N5-F1
#
_cell.length_a   1.000
_cell.length_b   1.000
_cell.length_c   1.000
_cell.angle_alpha   90.00
_cell.angle_beta   90.00
_cell.angle_gamma   90.00
#
_symmetry.space_group_name_H-M   'P 1'
#
loop_
_entity.id
_entity.type
_entity.pdbx_description
1 polymer ?
#
loop_
_entity_poly.entity_id
_entity_poly.type
_entity_poly.pdbx_seq_one_letter_code
_entity_poly.pdbx_strand_id
1 'polypeptide(L)'
;MLTRELLASRVREGILRPSFVKTHDPSLQALAKELLADAEALRGQSRDDVEETFSLKAGAFSRPKVARGLVKLLLDRLLFDEAGEGALDARWRTLLVGSKVLRTLPPDTSLEAYEARLTEALGAPLPEVREALYSDLPGNRKLLGWDGEALTPQGLLDRYNLALAQGPLLNARRLTLRARSPELLRVRKLLRWLKFCRLVAEVRRDGEDWSLEVEGPGAMLALQKKYGLQLASFLSVVPILERWELSAVLEDARKRSTLQLSHEDPLVSPLPAALGHVPPEVSALADGFEDEAWELDLTPLPRHTGAAGLCVPDLTFRHRKTGHEVALELFHAWHAAPLSRRLSELRARPDAGLLLGVDRALAKEAAERQVLEEHPQVVLFNGFPSVRKLRERLSRWDGAAPA
;
A
#
# COMPACT_ATOMS: atom_id res chain seq x y z
N MET A 1 7.96 -1.78 3.88
CA MET A 1 9.00 -1.51 2.85
C MET A 1 10.21 -0.85 3.49
N LEU A 2 11.42 -0.93 2.92
CA LEU A 2 12.60 -0.27 3.49
C LEU A 2 12.67 1.23 3.16
N THR A 3 13.27 2.00 4.06
CA THR A 3 13.64 3.42 3.84
C THR A 3 14.92 3.54 3.02
N ARG A 4 15.16 4.70 2.40
CA ARG A 4 16.22 4.90 1.38
C ARG A 4 17.61 4.56 1.89
N GLU A 5 17.93 4.92 3.12
CA GLU A 5 19.21 4.69 3.78
C GLU A 5 19.48 3.20 4.08
N LEU A 6 18.41 2.40 4.21
CA LEU A 6 18.47 0.95 4.43
C LEU A 6 18.55 0.15 3.12
N LEU A 7 18.25 0.77 1.97
CA LEU A 7 18.39 0.13 0.67
C LEU A 7 19.86 -0.17 0.35
N ALA A 8 20.10 -1.39 -0.12
CA ALA A 8 21.40 -1.84 -0.60
C ALA A 8 21.24 -2.33 -2.05
N SER A 9 21.97 -1.71 -2.97
CA SER A 9 21.95 -2.06 -4.39
C SER A 9 23.32 -1.82 -5.00
N ARG A 10 23.56 -2.45 -6.15
CA ARG A 10 24.75 -2.24 -6.98
C ARG A 10 24.29 -1.80 -8.36
N VAL A 11 24.96 -0.80 -8.91
CA VAL A 11 24.75 -0.34 -10.28
C VAL A 11 25.98 -0.68 -11.11
N ARG A 12 25.80 -1.45 -12.19
CA ARG A 12 26.84 -1.77 -13.18
C ARG A 12 26.26 -1.55 -14.57
N GLU A 13 26.95 -0.80 -15.41
CA GLU A 13 26.53 -0.53 -16.80
C GLU A 13 25.09 -0.01 -16.93
N GLY A 14 24.66 0.81 -15.97
CA GLY A 14 23.29 1.35 -15.94
C GLY A 14 22.23 0.36 -15.43
N ILE A 15 22.58 -0.87 -15.08
CA ILE A 15 21.68 -1.85 -14.49
C ILE A 15 21.80 -1.82 -12.97
N LEU A 16 20.69 -1.58 -12.28
CA LEU A 16 20.57 -1.65 -10.83
C LEU A 16 20.11 -3.05 -10.41
N ARG A 17 20.88 -3.68 -9.53
CA ARG A 17 20.53 -4.96 -8.87
C ARG A 17 20.49 -4.77 -7.34
N PRO A 18 19.39 -5.12 -6.66
CA PRO A 18 19.37 -5.14 -5.20
C PRO A 18 20.43 -6.12 -4.65
N SER A 19 21.00 -5.79 -3.50
CA SER A 19 21.98 -6.64 -2.83
C SER A 19 21.27 -7.59 -1.87
N PHE A 20 20.60 -8.60 -2.43
CA PHE A 20 19.88 -9.62 -1.67
C PHE A 20 20.77 -10.36 -0.67
N VAL A 21 20.14 -10.85 0.40
CA VAL A 21 20.76 -11.74 1.37
C VAL A 21 20.37 -13.18 1.09
N LYS A 22 21.26 -14.10 1.47
CA LYS A 22 20.94 -15.52 1.53
C LYS A 22 20.00 -15.72 2.70
N THR A 23 18.73 -16.04 2.43
CA THR A 23 17.73 -16.15 3.50
C THR A 23 18.01 -17.35 4.41
N HIS A 24 18.70 -18.38 3.93
CA HIS A 24 19.16 -19.52 4.76
C HIS A 24 20.51 -19.30 5.48
N ASP A 25 21.04 -18.08 5.50
CA ASP A 25 22.25 -17.76 6.27
C ASP A 25 22.01 -17.98 7.77
N PRO A 26 22.79 -18.85 8.45
CA PRO A 26 22.54 -19.18 9.86
C PRO A 26 22.59 -17.99 10.80
N SER A 27 23.46 -17.01 10.54
CA SER A 27 23.59 -15.82 11.38
C SER A 27 22.38 -14.89 11.26
N LEU A 28 21.84 -14.76 10.04
CA LEU A 28 20.62 -13.97 9.79
C LEU A 28 19.37 -14.67 10.31
N GLN A 29 19.30 -16.00 10.20
CA GLN A 29 18.22 -16.81 10.77
C GLN A 29 18.19 -16.72 12.29
N ALA A 30 19.36 -16.80 12.94
CA ALA A 30 19.49 -16.61 14.38
C ALA A 30 19.03 -15.21 14.81
N LEU A 31 19.54 -14.16 14.13
CA LEU A 31 19.11 -12.79 14.40
C LEU A 31 17.60 -12.61 14.21
N ALA A 32 17.03 -13.11 13.11
CA ALA A 32 15.59 -13.01 12.88
C ALA A 32 14.79 -13.72 13.96
N LYS A 33 15.21 -14.93 14.39
CA LYS A 33 14.58 -15.66 15.49
C LYS A 33 14.63 -14.87 16.81
N GLU A 34 15.78 -14.28 17.13
CA GLU A 34 15.92 -13.46 18.33
C GLU A 34 15.03 -12.22 18.29
N LEU A 35 15.02 -11.49 17.17
CA LEU A 35 14.17 -10.30 16.99
C LEU A 35 12.68 -10.62 17.19
N LEU A 36 12.22 -11.77 16.70
CA LEU A 36 10.84 -12.23 16.88
C LEU A 36 10.54 -12.61 18.34
N ALA A 37 11.49 -13.25 19.02
CA ALA A 37 11.35 -13.58 20.44
C ALA A 37 11.33 -12.32 21.31
N ASP A 38 12.19 -11.34 21.01
CA ASP A 38 12.21 -10.05 21.69
C ASP A 38 10.87 -9.30 21.50
N ALA A 39 10.28 -9.34 20.30
CA ALA A 39 8.96 -8.73 20.05
C ALA A 39 7.86 -9.30 20.96
N GLU A 40 7.90 -10.61 21.26
CA GLU A 40 6.98 -11.24 22.21
C GLU A 40 7.30 -10.86 23.66
N ALA A 41 8.59 -10.83 24.03
CA ALA A 41 9.03 -10.49 25.38
C ALA A 41 8.77 -9.02 25.76
N LEU A 42 8.75 -8.13 24.76
CA LEU A 42 8.56 -6.70 24.93
C LEU A 42 7.09 -6.25 24.94
N ARG A 43 6.12 -7.17 24.94
CA ARG A 43 4.70 -6.79 25.06
C ARG A 43 4.45 -5.97 26.34
N GLY A 44 3.65 -4.91 26.22
CA GLY A 44 3.38 -3.96 27.29
C GLY A 44 4.51 -2.95 27.56
N GLN A 45 5.67 -3.06 26.90
CA GLN A 45 6.72 -2.04 26.96
C GLN A 45 6.37 -0.83 26.08
N SER A 46 6.98 0.32 26.39
CA SER A 46 6.78 1.54 25.61
C SER A 46 7.42 1.41 24.23
N ARG A 47 6.88 2.10 23.24
CA ARG A 47 7.42 2.13 21.88
C ARG A 47 8.88 2.56 21.87
N ASP A 48 9.26 3.55 22.67
CA ASP A 48 10.65 4.01 22.74
C ASP A 48 11.58 2.90 23.28
N ASP A 49 11.19 2.19 24.35
CA ASP A 49 11.98 1.07 24.89
C ASP A 49 12.13 -0.07 23.88
N VAL A 50 11.04 -0.35 23.13
CA VAL A 50 11.03 -1.37 22.08
C VAL A 50 11.97 -0.98 20.93
N GLU A 51 11.84 0.25 20.42
CA GLU A 51 12.68 0.76 19.34
C GLU A 51 14.16 0.86 19.74
N GLU A 52 14.46 1.25 20.99
CA GLU A 52 15.81 1.29 21.54
C GLU A 52 16.42 -0.11 21.64
N THR A 53 15.69 -1.07 22.22
CA THR A 53 16.14 -2.47 22.36
C THR A 53 16.53 -3.06 21.02
N PHE A 54 15.67 -2.88 20.01
CA PHE A 54 15.95 -3.37 18.65
C PHE A 54 17.10 -2.60 17.98
N SER A 55 17.22 -1.30 18.22
CA SER A 55 18.30 -0.48 17.66
C SER A 55 19.66 -0.89 18.21
N LEU A 56 19.78 -1.15 19.51
CA LEU A 56 21.00 -1.64 20.15
C LEU A 56 21.40 -3.01 19.59
N LYS A 57 20.44 -3.94 19.50
CA LYS A 57 20.68 -5.27 18.92
C LYS A 57 21.13 -5.18 17.46
N ALA A 58 20.47 -4.35 16.65
CA ALA A 58 20.85 -4.16 15.26
C ALA A 58 22.22 -3.48 15.09
N GLY A 59 22.57 -2.55 15.99
CA GLY A 59 23.87 -1.89 16.01
C GLY A 59 25.02 -2.83 16.37
N ALA A 60 24.80 -3.77 17.28
CA ALA A 60 25.79 -4.77 17.70
C ALA A 60 26.00 -5.91 16.69
N PHE A 61 25.08 -6.10 15.74
CA PHE A 61 25.20 -7.15 14.73
C PHE A 61 26.32 -6.87 13.72
N SER A 62 27.00 -7.93 13.25
CA SER A 62 28.14 -7.83 12.31
C SER A 62 27.80 -7.15 10.98
N ARG A 63 26.52 -7.14 10.58
CA ARG A 63 26.00 -6.47 9.38
C ARG A 63 24.90 -5.47 9.75
N PRO A 64 25.24 -4.33 10.38
CA PRO A 64 24.27 -3.46 11.06
C PRO A 64 23.25 -2.81 10.12
N LYS A 65 23.59 -2.60 8.84
CA LYS A 65 22.62 -2.11 7.85
C LYS A 65 21.53 -3.15 7.51
N VAL A 66 21.89 -4.43 7.43
CA VAL A 66 20.91 -5.51 7.21
C VAL A 66 20.04 -5.65 8.43
N ALA A 67 20.64 -5.71 9.63
CA ALA A 67 19.90 -5.84 10.88
C ALA A 67 18.91 -4.69 11.11
N ARG A 68 19.31 -3.43 10.87
CA ARG A 68 18.39 -2.27 10.93
C ARG A 68 17.23 -2.39 9.93
N GLY A 69 17.48 -2.95 8.75
CA GLY A 69 16.42 -3.23 7.79
C GLY A 69 15.44 -4.30 8.25
N LEU A 70 15.93 -5.36 8.91
CA LEU A 70 15.06 -6.38 9.52
C LEU A 70 14.24 -5.79 10.66
N VAL A 71 14.85 -5.02 11.56
CA VAL A 71 14.17 -4.29 12.64
C VAL A 71 13.08 -3.38 12.09
N LYS A 72 13.38 -2.61 11.03
CA LYS A 72 12.39 -1.74 10.41
C LYS A 72 11.17 -2.51 9.90
N LEU A 73 11.39 -3.64 9.24
CA LEU A 73 10.30 -4.47 8.71
C LEU A 73 9.54 -5.22 9.81
N LEU A 74 10.21 -5.53 10.92
CA LEU A 74 9.61 -6.08 12.13
C LEU A 74 8.69 -5.04 12.78
N LEU A 75 9.20 -3.82 13.04
CA LEU A 75 8.44 -2.72 13.65
C LEU A 75 7.20 -2.35 12.81
N ASP A 76 7.30 -2.39 11.47
CA ASP A 76 6.14 -2.21 10.57
C ASP A 76 5.01 -3.25 10.80
N ARG A 77 5.28 -4.36 11.49
CA ARG A 77 4.35 -5.46 11.77
C ARG A 77 3.88 -5.50 13.23
N LEU A 78 4.36 -4.58 14.06
CA LEU A 78 3.96 -4.48 15.45
C LEU A 78 2.79 -3.52 15.61
N LEU A 79 1.85 -3.90 16.47
CA LEU A 79 0.68 -3.11 16.83
C LEU A 79 0.91 -2.47 18.20
N PHE A 80 0.84 -1.15 18.25
CA PHE A 80 0.87 -0.37 19.48
C PHE A 80 -0.53 0.12 19.81
N ASP A 81 -0.78 0.41 21.08
CA ASP A 81 -2.05 1.01 21.49
C ASP A 81 -2.27 2.42 20.91
N GLU A 82 -3.49 2.92 21.05
CA GLU A 82 -3.87 4.28 20.70
C GLU A 82 -4.17 5.11 21.95
N ALA A 83 -4.28 6.43 21.79
CA ALA A 83 -4.63 7.29 22.92
C ALA A 83 -6.06 7.03 23.33
N GLY A 84 -6.29 6.88 24.63
CA GLY A 84 -7.62 7.06 25.18
C GLY A 84 -8.15 8.45 24.82
N GLU A 85 -9.44 8.54 24.53
CA GLU A 85 -10.10 9.82 24.33
C GLU A 85 -9.87 10.74 25.54
N GLY A 86 -9.56 12.01 25.28
CA GLY A 86 -9.31 13.00 26.34
C GLY A 86 -7.95 12.88 27.05
N ALA A 87 -7.02 12.02 26.59
CA ALA A 87 -5.69 11.87 27.21
C ALA A 87 -4.91 13.20 27.27
N LEU A 88 -5.04 14.05 26.25
CA LEU A 88 -4.45 15.39 26.23
C LEU A 88 -5.04 16.29 27.33
N ASP A 89 -6.36 16.30 27.50
CA ASP A 89 -7.03 17.09 28.51
C ASP A 89 -6.71 16.60 29.92
N ALA A 90 -6.62 15.28 30.10
CA ALA A 90 -6.19 14.66 31.34
C ALA A 90 -4.76 15.07 31.72
N ARG A 91 -3.81 15.01 30.76
CA ARG A 91 -2.43 15.49 30.96
C ARG A 91 -2.41 16.96 31.39
N TRP A 92 -3.14 17.83 30.68
CA TRP A 92 -3.22 19.26 31.03
C TRP A 92 -3.83 19.49 32.42
N ARG A 93 -4.91 18.79 32.74
CA ARG A 93 -5.54 18.87 34.06
C ARG A 93 -4.56 18.50 35.17
N THR A 94 -3.83 17.40 35.01
CA THR A 94 -2.81 16.96 35.97
C THR A 94 -1.69 17.99 36.14
N LEU A 95 -1.14 18.53 35.04
CA LEU A 95 -0.10 19.56 35.10
C LEU A 95 -0.60 20.86 35.77
N LEU A 96 -1.86 21.26 35.49
CA LEU A 96 -2.47 22.43 36.12
C LEU A 96 -2.68 22.24 37.63
N VAL A 97 -3.11 21.05 38.06
CA VAL A 97 -3.19 20.72 39.49
C VAL A 97 -1.80 20.76 40.13
N GLY A 98 -0.80 20.14 39.50
CA GLY A 98 0.60 20.20 39.96
C GLY A 98 1.11 21.63 40.14
N SER A 99 0.90 22.49 39.14
CA SER A 99 1.29 23.90 39.23
C SER A 99 0.54 24.65 40.33
N LYS A 100 -0.75 24.37 40.57
CA LYS A 100 -1.52 25.00 41.63
C LYS A 100 -1.00 24.58 43.01
N VAL A 101 -0.76 23.29 43.21
CA VAL A 101 -0.18 22.76 44.46
C VAL A 101 1.16 23.41 44.73
N LEU A 102 2.07 23.43 43.75
CA LEU A 102 3.41 24.03 43.90
C LEU A 102 3.35 25.50 44.34
N ARG A 103 2.41 26.29 43.81
CA ARG A 103 2.25 27.71 44.18
C ARG A 103 1.72 27.95 45.60
N THR A 104 1.13 26.93 46.24
CA THR A 104 0.64 27.03 47.62
C THR A 104 1.70 26.67 48.65
N LEU A 105 2.85 26.16 48.22
CA LEU A 105 3.90 25.64 49.10
C LEU A 105 5.05 26.65 49.26
N PRO A 106 5.67 26.71 50.45
CA PRO A 106 6.89 27.49 50.66
C PRO A 106 8.03 27.06 49.72
N PRO A 107 8.93 27.98 49.32
CA PRO A 107 10.04 27.68 48.41
C PRO A 107 11.00 26.58 48.89
N ASP A 108 11.08 26.34 50.20
CA ASP A 108 11.93 25.36 50.88
C ASP A 108 11.25 24.00 51.11
N THR A 109 10.04 23.80 50.55
CA THR A 109 9.31 22.53 50.67
C THR A 109 10.07 21.39 50.00
N SER A 110 10.17 20.25 50.69
CA SER A 110 10.83 19.05 50.14
C SER A 110 10.00 18.42 49.02
N LEU A 111 10.66 17.60 48.18
CA LEU A 111 9.99 16.86 47.10
C LEU A 111 8.90 15.94 47.66
N GLU A 112 9.17 15.24 48.76
CA GLU A 112 8.24 14.31 49.40
C GLU A 112 6.99 15.03 49.91
N ALA A 113 7.15 16.22 50.48
CA ALA A 113 6.04 17.04 50.94
C ALA A 113 5.20 17.57 49.77
N TYR A 114 5.83 17.97 48.66
CA TYR A 114 5.12 18.32 47.43
C TYR A 114 4.36 17.11 46.85
N GLU A 115 4.99 15.95 46.78
CA GLU A 115 4.40 14.72 46.26
C GLU A 115 3.20 14.25 47.10
N ALA A 116 3.28 14.33 48.43
CA ALA A 116 2.17 14.03 49.32
C ALA A 116 0.96 14.94 49.06
N ARG A 117 1.20 16.25 48.93
CA ARG A 117 0.16 17.24 48.61
C ARG A 117 -0.42 17.05 47.22
N LEU A 118 0.41 16.69 46.26
CA LEU A 118 -0.01 16.43 44.89
C LEU A 118 -0.89 15.17 44.81
N THR A 119 -0.54 14.11 45.53
CA THR A 119 -1.35 12.88 45.65
C THR A 119 -2.74 13.21 46.20
N GLU A 120 -2.81 14.00 47.28
CA GLU A 120 -4.07 14.46 47.86
C GLU A 120 -4.91 15.26 46.84
N ALA A 121 -4.29 16.21 46.13
CA ALA A 121 -4.98 17.07 45.18
C ALA A 121 -5.47 16.34 43.91
N LEU A 122 -4.74 15.31 43.47
CA LEU A 122 -5.09 14.51 42.29
C LEU A 122 -6.05 13.37 42.60
N GLY A 123 -6.11 12.92 43.86
CA GLY A 123 -6.97 11.81 44.28
C GLY A 123 -6.53 10.44 43.74
N ALA A 124 -5.27 10.31 43.31
CA ALA A 124 -4.70 9.08 42.77
C ALA A 124 -3.20 8.95 43.14
N PRO A 125 -2.66 7.73 43.27
CA PRO A 125 -1.24 7.51 43.52
C PRO A 125 -0.36 8.12 42.42
N LEU A 126 0.71 8.83 42.80
CA LEU A 126 1.61 9.47 41.83
C LEU A 126 2.25 8.52 40.80
N PRO A 127 2.61 7.26 41.13
CA PRO A 127 3.10 6.33 40.11
C PRO A 127 2.10 6.15 38.96
N GLU A 128 0.82 5.93 39.27
CA GLU A 128 -0.25 5.78 38.27
C GLU A 128 -0.45 7.07 37.47
N VAL A 129 -0.45 8.22 38.16
CA VAL A 129 -0.54 9.54 37.52
C VAL A 129 0.61 9.75 36.54
N ARG A 130 1.84 9.38 36.92
CA ARG A 130 3.03 9.54 36.07
C ARG A 130 2.97 8.66 34.84
N GLU A 131 2.54 7.41 34.97
CA GLU A 131 2.36 6.51 33.83
C GLU A 131 1.28 7.02 32.87
N ALA A 132 0.17 7.52 33.40
CA ALA A 132 -0.91 8.09 32.59
C ALA A 132 -0.55 9.43 31.95
N LEU A 133 0.36 10.20 32.58
CA LEU A 133 0.65 11.60 32.23
C LEU A 133 1.02 11.76 30.77
N TYR A 134 1.80 10.83 30.21
CA TYR A 134 2.29 10.92 28.83
C TYR A 134 1.80 9.79 27.94
N SER A 135 0.67 9.17 28.32
CA SER A 135 0.02 8.13 27.54
C SER A 135 -0.43 8.63 26.16
N ASP A 136 -0.51 9.94 25.92
CA ASP A 136 -0.82 10.53 24.62
C ASP A 136 0.39 10.62 23.66
N LEU A 137 1.62 10.50 24.17
CA LEU A 137 2.83 10.60 23.36
C LEU A 137 3.11 9.31 22.57
N PRO A 138 3.49 9.39 21.28
CA PRO A 138 3.76 8.21 20.45
C PRO A 138 4.81 7.25 21.03
N GLY A 139 5.84 7.77 21.71
CA GLY A 139 6.90 6.96 22.32
C GLY A 139 6.46 6.13 23.52
N ASN A 140 5.40 6.57 24.21
CA ASN A 140 4.87 5.88 25.39
C ASN A 140 3.78 4.85 25.06
N ARG A 141 3.42 4.71 23.78
CA ARG A 141 2.45 3.72 23.33
C ARG A 141 2.92 2.32 23.68
N LYS A 142 2.03 1.51 24.22
CA LYS A 142 2.40 0.16 24.66
C LYS A 142 2.29 -0.82 23.50
N LEU A 143 3.29 -1.69 23.38
CA LEU A 143 3.28 -2.77 22.40
C LEU A 143 2.17 -3.78 22.77
N LEU A 144 1.15 -3.90 21.92
CA LEU A 144 0.08 -4.89 22.09
C LEU A 144 0.49 -6.25 21.54
N GLY A 145 1.26 -6.27 20.45
CA GLY A 145 1.72 -7.48 19.79
C GLY A 145 1.88 -7.30 18.28
N TRP A 146 1.40 -8.27 17.51
CA TRP A 146 1.45 -8.28 16.05
C TRP A 146 0.20 -7.66 15.44
N ASP A 147 0.40 -6.89 14.37
CA ASP A 147 -0.68 -6.51 13.46
C ASP A 147 -1.04 -7.71 12.56
N GLY A 148 -1.95 -8.57 13.00
CA GLY A 148 -2.27 -9.84 12.31
C GLY A 148 -1.29 -10.97 12.64
N GLU A 149 -1.03 -11.87 11.69
CA GLU A 149 -0.20 -13.06 11.95
C GLU A 149 1.28 -12.71 12.22
N ALA A 150 1.83 -13.34 13.24
CA ALA A 150 3.24 -13.22 13.60
C ALA A 150 4.15 -13.70 12.46
N LEU A 151 5.27 -13.00 12.25
CA LEU A 151 6.23 -13.40 11.23
C LEU A 151 7.03 -14.64 11.68
N THR A 152 7.41 -15.47 10.72
CA THR A 152 8.46 -16.48 10.90
C THR A 152 9.84 -15.87 10.60
N PRO A 153 10.95 -16.45 11.12
CA PRO A 153 12.30 -15.97 10.81
C PRO A 153 12.57 -15.93 9.29
N GLN A 154 12.15 -16.99 8.59
CA GLN A 154 12.22 -17.06 7.14
C GLN A 154 11.39 -15.96 6.48
N GLY A 155 10.13 -15.78 6.91
CA GLY A 155 9.24 -14.75 6.38
C GLY A 155 9.77 -13.33 6.55
N LEU A 156 10.50 -13.03 7.63
CA LEU A 156 11.15 -11.74 7.84
C LEU A 156 12.29 -11.52 6.83
N LEU A 157 13.12 -12.54 6.58
CA LEU A 157 14.22 -12.47 5.62
C LEU A 157 13.74 -12.40 4.17
N ASP A 158 12.69 -13.15 3.84
CA ASP A 158 12.03 -13.09 2.53
C ASP A 158 11.45 -11.69 2.26
N ARG A 159 10.78 -11.11 3.28
CA ARG A 159 10.29 -9.72 3.23
C ARG A 159 11.42 -8.71 3.08
N TYR A 160 12.59 -8.96 3.66
CA TYR A 160 13.76 -8.09 3.50
C TYR A 160 14.25 -8.04 2.05
N ASN A 161 14.40 -9.21 1.40
CA ASN A 161 14.77 -9.25 -0.02
C ASN A 161 13.72 -8.57 -0.90
N LEU A 162 12.43 -8.84 -0.66
CA LEU A 162 11.36 -8.13 -1.38
C LEU A 162 11.44 -6.61 -1.18
N ALA A 163 11.62 -6.15 0.06
CA ALA A 163 11.67 -4.73 0.36
C ALA A 163 12.89 -4.02 -0.26
N LEU A 164 14.02 -4.71 -0.42
CA LEU A 164 15.18 -4.21 -1.18
C LEU A 164 14.84 -3.99 -2.66
N ALA A 165 14.03 -4.85 -3.25
CA ALA A 165 13.58 -4.75 -4.64
C ALA A 165 12.46 -3.71 -4.83
N GLN A 166 11.61 -3.52 -3.81
CA GLN A 166 10.54 -2.51 -3.81
C GLN A 166 11.05 -1.07 -3.74
N GLY A 167 12.10 -0.82 -2.95
CA GLY A 167 12.62 0.53 -2.73
C GLY A 167 12.93 1.33 -4.00
N PRO A 168 13.69 0.77 -4.97
CA PRO A 168 13.96 1.45 -6.24
C PRO A 168 12.70 1.78 -7.06
N LEU A 169 11.64 0.98 -6.96
CA LEU A 169 10.39 1.20 -7.71
C LEU A 169 9.62 2.45 -7.27
N LEU A 170 9.92 3.01 -6.10
CA LEU A 170 9.34 4.28 -5.64
C LEU A 170 9.64 5.44 -6.60
N ASN A 171 10.71 5.35 -7.39
CA ASN A 171 11.12 6.34 -8.38
C ASN A 171 11.12 5.78 -9.82
N ALA A 172 10.40 4.68 -10.06
CA ALA A 172 10.31 4.11 -11.39
C ALA A 172 9.28 4.87 -12.24
N ARG A 173 9.67 5.19 -13.47
CA ARG A 173 8.81 5.85 -14.47
C ARG A 173 8.05 4.87 -15.34
N ARG A 174 8.59 3.68 -15.53
CA ARG A 174 7.98 2.63 -16.33
C ARG A 174 8.40 1.29 -15.75
N LEU A 175 7.44 0.37 -15.68
CA LEU A 175 7.68 -1.01 -15.31
C LEU A 175 7.14 -1.91 -16.42
N THR A 176 7.98 -2.81 -16.90
CA THR A 176 7.62 -3.84 -17.86
C THR A 176 7.82 -5.19 -17.19
N LEU A 177 6.77 -6.00 -17.17
CA LEU A 177 6.77 -7.38 -16.70
C LEU A 177 6.52 -8.31 -17.88
N ARG A 178 7.32 -9.36 -18.01
CA ARG A 178 7.12 -10.46 -18.95
C ARG A 178 6.99 -11.76 -18.17
N ALA A 179 6.01 -12.57 -18.51
CA ALA A 179 5.75 -13.87 -17.92
C ALA A 179 5.68 -14.92 -19.04
N ARG A 180 6.45 -16.02 -18.90
CA ARG A 180 6.61 -17.05 -19.93
C ARG A 180 5.69 -18.24 -19.68
N SER A 181 4.75 -18.50 -20.60
CA SER A 181 3.64 -19.46 -20.45
C SER A 181 3.09 -19.56 -19.01
N PRO A 182 2.66 -18.44 -18.38
CA PRO A 182 2.20 -18.48 -16.99
C PRO A 182 0.86 -19.19 -16.86
N GLU A 183 0.63 -19.84 -15.71
CA GLU A 183 -0.68 -20.35 -15.33
C GLU A 183 -1.71 -19.20 -15.30
N LEU A 184 -2.85 -19.36 -15.99
CA LEU A 184 -3.86 -18.31 -16.11
C LEU A 184 -4.41 -17.82 -14.76
N LEU A 185 -4.51 -18.72 -13.76
CA LEU A 185 -4.97 -18.33 -12.43
C LEU A 185 -4.00 -17.35 -11.75
N ARG A 186 -2.68 -17.52 -11.94
CA ARG A 186 -1.66 -16.60 -11.42
C ARG A 186 -1.68 -15.26 -12.15
N VAL A 187 -1.91 -15.27 -13.47
CA VAL A 187 -2.13 -14.02 -14.23
C VAL A 187 -3.35 -13.28 -13.69
N ARG A 188 -4.49 -13.94 -13.49
CA ARG A 188 -5.70 -13.31 -12.92
C ARG A 188 -5.44 -12.71 -11.54
N LYS A 189 -4.68 -13.41 -10.69
CA LYS A 189 -4.27 -12.90 -9.37
C LYS A 189 -3.41 -11.64 -9.51
N LEU A 190 -2.38 -11.69 -10.35
CA LEU A 190 -1.49 -10.56 -10.60
C LEU A 190 -2.25 -9.32 -11.11
N LEU A 191 -3.14 -9.50 -12.09
CA LEU A 191 -3.96 -8.43 -12.65
C LEU A 191 -4.95 -7.85 -11.62
N ARG A 192 -5.55 -8.68 -10.76
CA ARG A 192 -6.40 -8.19 -9.66
C ARG A 192 -5.60 -7.33 -8.68
N TRP A 193 -4.42 -7.78 -8.28
CA TRP A 193 -3.57 -7.02 -7.36
C TRP A 193 -3.09 -5.70 -7.98
N LEU A 194 -2.83 -5.68 -9.29
CA LEU A 194 -2.52 -4.47 -10.04
C LEU A 194 -3.65 -3.42 -9.93
N LYS A 195 -4.92 -3.88 -9.98
CA LYS A 195 -6.09 -3.02 -9.77
C LYS A 195 -6.26 -2.57 -8.33
N PHE A 196 -5.95 -3.42 -7.36
CA PHE A 196 -5.91 -3.00 -5.95
C PHE A 196 -4.83 -1.96 -5.68
N CYS A 197 -3.72 -2.01 -6.43
CA CYS A 197 -2.71 -0.96 -6.43
C CYS A 197 -3.14 0.31 -7.21
N ARG A 198 -4.36 0.34 -7.76
CA ARG A 198 -4.89 1.44 -8.60
C ARG A 198 -3.95 1.80 -9.74
N LEU A 199 -3.36 0.79 -10.37
CA LEU A 199 -2.49 0.96 -11.54
C LEU A 199 -3.29 0.68 -12.82
N VAL A 200 -2.93 1.38 -13.88
CA VAL A 200 -3.40 1.06 -15.24
C VAL A 200 -2.22 0.51 -16.02
N ALA A 201 -2.46 -0.60 -16.72
CA ALA A 201 -1.46 -1.27 -17.50
C ALA A 201 -1.96 -1.59 -18.90
N GLU A 202 -1.06 -1.54 -19.87
CA GLU A 202 -1.27 -2.19 -21.14
C GLU A 202 -0.85 -3.64 -21.01
N VAL A 203 -1.75 -4.56 -21.34
CA VAL A 203 -1.49 -6.00 -21.29
C VAL A 203 -1.48 -6.53 -22.71
N ARG A 204 -0.51 -7.38 -23.05
CA ARG A 204 -0.45 -8.05 -24.34
C ARG A 204 -0.21 -9.53 -24.12
N ARG A 205 -0.84 -10.34 -24.96
CA ARG A 205 -0.63 -11.78 -25.02
C ARG A 205 -0.03 -12.13 -26.36
N ASP A 206 1.10 -12.82 -26.36
CA ASP A 206 1.80 -13.30 -27.54
C ASP A 206 1.95 -14.82 -27.44
N GLY A 207 1.05 -15.54 -28.11
CA GLY A 207 0.89 -16.98 -27.92
C GLY A 207 0.53 -17.35 -26.47
N GLU A 208 1.46 -18.01 -25.79
CA GLU A 208 1.33 -18.38 -24.38
C GLU A 208 1.92 -17.33 -23.43
N ASP A 209 2.74 -16.42 -23.94
CA ASP A 209 3.44 -15.43 -23.13
C ASP A 209 2.57 -14.21 -22.83
N TRP A 210 2.77 -13.64 -21.66
CA TRP A 210 2.10 -12.42 -21.23
C TRP A 210 3.13 -11.32 -20.99
N SER A 211 2.79 -10.12 -21.46
CA SER A 211 3.54 -8.92 -21.15
C SER A 211 2.61 -7.85 -20.62
N LEU A 212 3.14 -7.08 -19.66
CA LEU A 212 2.41 -6.05 -18.96
C LEU A 212 3.31 -4.83 -18.84
N GLU A 213 2.81 -3.68 -19.26
CA GLU A 213 3.50 -2.40 -19.12
C GLU A 213 2.66 -1.45 -18.27
N VAL A 214 3.25 -1.00 -17.17
CA VAL A 214 2.70 0.00 -16.27
C VAL A 214 3.50 1.29 -16.45
N GLU A 215 2.81 2.35 -16.85
CA GLU A 215 3.40 3.66 -17.04
C GLU A 215 3.21 4.53 -15.81
N GLY A 216 4.29 5.18 -15.40
CA GLY A 216 4.36 6.14 -14.30
C GLY A 216 3.49 7.37 -14.53
N PRO A 217 3.20 8.15 -13.47
CA PRO A 217 2.70 9.50 -13.63
C PRO A 217 3.67 10.23 -14.56
N GLY A 218 3.13 11.04 -15.47
CA GLY A 218 3.94 11.96 -16.24
C GLY A 218 4.67 12.99 -15.36
N ALA A 219 4.90 14.19 -15.89
CA ALA A 219 5.69 15.25 -15.23
C ALA A 219 5.17 15.78 -13.87
N MET A 220 4.10 15.22 -13.27
CA MET A 220 3.55 15.70 -12.00
C MET A 220 4.28 15.13 -10.78
N LEU A 221 5.30 15.87 -10.32
CA LEU A 221 6.12 15.59 -9.13
C LEU A 221 5.30 15.28 -7.85
N ALA A 222 4.15 15.94 -7.64
CA ALA A 222 3.35 15.77 -6.42
C ALA A 222 2.68 14.39 -6.28
N LEU A 223 2.38 13.73 -7.40
CA LEU A 223 1.73 12.41 -7.41
C LEU A 223 2.72 11.25 -7.52
N GLN A 224 4.00 11.54 -7.77
CA GLN A 224 5.05 10.54 -7.94
C GLN A 224 5.23 9.65 -6.70
N LYS A 225 5.14 10.21 -5.48
CA LYS A 225 5.33 9.41 -4.25
C LYS A 225 4.21 8.38 -4.04
N LYS A 226 2.95 8.80 -4.20
CA LYS A 226 1.79 7.90 -4.01
C LYS A 226 1.80 6.81 -5.07
N TYR A 227 2.04 7.18 -6.32
CA TYR A 227 2.15 6.21 -7.40
C TYR A 227 3.34 5.27 -7.22
N GLY A 228 4.53 5.80 -6.91
CA GLY A 228 5.72 4.99 -6.69
C GLY A 228 5.50 3.95 -5.59
N LEU A 229 4.79 4.33 -4.52
CA LEU A 229 4.36 3.39 -3.49
C LEU A 229 3.45 2.28 -4.06
N GLN A 230 2.46 2.61 -4.89
CA GLN A 230 1.60 1.61 -5.52
C GLN A 230 2.38 0.67 -6.45
N LEU A 231 3.33 1.21 -7.23
CA LEU A 231 4.17 0.42 -8.11
C LEU A 231 5.09 -0.53 -7.32
N ALA A 232 5.66 -0.05 -6.21
CA ALA A 232 6.43 -0.86 -5.29
C ALA A 232 5.54 -1.94 -4.61
N SER A 233 4.31 -1.60 -4.23
CA SER A 233 3.35 -2.55 -3.64
C SER A 233 2.94 -3.64 -4.63
N PHE A 234 2.81 -3.30 -5.92
CA PHE A 234 2.53 -4.26 -6.98
C PHE A 234 3.59 -5.35 -7.07
N LEU A 235 4.88 -5.04 -6.84
CA LEU A 235 5.94 -6.05 -6.86
C LEU A 235 5.68 -7.22 -5.91
N SER A 236 4.93 -7.02 -4.82
CA SER A 236 4.59 -8.07 -3.85
C SER A 236 3.90 -9.29 -4.47
N VAL A 237 3.13 -9.10 -5.55
CA VAL A 237 2.40 -10.20 -6.21
C VAL A 237 3.21 -10.85 -7.33
N VAL A 238 4.22 -10.17 -7.89
CA VAL A 238 4.96 -10.67 -9.07
C VAL A 238 5.59 -12.05 -8.83
N PRO A 239 6.20 -12.35 -7.67
CA PRO A 239 6.81 -13.64 -7.41
C PRO A 239 5.84 -14.83 -7.37
N ILE A 240 4.52 -14.64 -7.48
CA ILE A 240 3.61 -15.77 -7.69
C ILE A 240 3.79 -16.40 -9.07
N LEU A 241 4.38 -15.70 -10.04
CA LEU A 241 4.68 -16.23 -11.38
C LEU A 241 5.93 -17.14 -11.32
N GLU A 242 5.97 -18.18 -12.14
CA GLU A 242 7.08 -19.16 -12.13
C GLU A 242 8.27 -18.72 -12.99
N ARG A 243 8.00 -18.23 -14.20
CA ARG A 243 9.02 -17.77 -15.15
C ARG A 243 8.70 -16.35 -15.57
N TRP A 244 9.42 -15.40 -15.01
CA TRP A 244 9.18 -13.98 -15.25
C TRP A 244 10.47 -13.16 -15.27
N GLU A 245 10.36 -12.00 -15.91
CA GLU A 245 11.36 -10.95 -15.99
C GLU A 245 10.68 -9.60 -15.79
N LEU A 246 11.27 -8.74 -14.96
CA LEU A 246 10.79 -7.39 -14.71
C LEU A 246 11.91 -6.40 -14.96
N SER A 247 11.61 -5.37 -15.73
CA SER A 247 12.49 -4.24 -15.98
C SER A 247 11.77 -2.95 -15.58
N ALA A 248 12.43 -2.09 -14.82
CA ALA A 248 11.88 -0.79 -14.47
C ALA A 248 12.89 0.34 -14.71
N VAL A 249 12.48 1.34 -15.49
CA VAL A 249 13.30 2.52 -15.79
C VAL A 249 13.20 3.49 -14.62
N LEU A 250 14.33 3.74 -13.96
CA LEU A 250 14.41 4.59 -12.78
C LEU A 250 14.85 6.01 -13.17
N GLU A 251 14.15 7.01 -12.65
CA GLU A 251 14.58 8.40 -12.71
C GLU A 251 15.22 8.79 -11.38
N ASP A 252 16.56 8.71 -11.33
CA ASP A 252 17.33 9.36 -10.25
C ASP A 252 17.95 10.66 -10.81
N ALA A 253 18.06 11.67 -9.95
CA ALA A 253 18.48 13.03 -10.31
C ALA A 253 19.89 13.12 -10.92
N ARG A 254 20.70 12.05 -10.83
CA ARG A 254 22.10 12.04 -11.26
C ARG A 254 22.40 11.09 -12.42
N LYS A 255 21.70 9.95 -12.53
CA LYS A 255 21.91 8.95 -13.60
C LYS A 255 20.63 8.14 -13.83
N ARG A 256 20.30 7.90 -15.10
CA ARG A 256 19.29 6.89 -15.47
C ARG A 256 19.85 5.50 -15.22
N SER A 257 19.06 4.66 -14.57
CA SER A 257 19.38 3.25 -14.37
C SER A 257 18.13 2.40 -14.53
N THR A 258 18.32 1.13 -14.87
CA THR A 258 17.24 0.17 -15.03
C THR A 258 17.33 -0.87 -13.93
N LEU A 259 16.30 -0.97 -13.09
CA LEU A 259 16.14 -2.13 -12.21
C LEU A 259 15.82 -3.35 -13.07
N GLN A 260 16.56 -4.44 -12.88
CA GLN A 260 16.24 -5.72 -13.49
C GLN A 260 16.03 -6.76 -12.40
N LEU A 261 14.95 -7.52 -12.52
CA LEU A 261 14.62 -8.63 -11.65
C LEU A 261 14.13 -9.81 -12.50
N SER A 262 14.28 -11.03 -12.00
CA SER A 262 13.73 -12.24 -12.59
C SER A 262 13.31 -13.25 -11.54
N HIS A 263 12.67 -14.33 -11.98
CA HIS A 263 12.33 -15.49 -11.18
C HIS A 263 13.54 -16.19 -10.50
N GLU A 264 14.78 -15.87 -10.89
CA GLU A 264 16.01 -16.38 -10.24
C GLU A 264 16.39 -15.57 -9.00
N ASP A 265 15.83 -14.36 -8.82
CA ASP A 265 16.05 -13.56 -7.62
C ASP A 265 15.28 -14.16 -6.43
N PRO A 266 15.81 -14.08 -5.20
CA PRO A 266 15.21 -14.70 -4.01
C PRO A 266 14.04 -13.85 -3.46
N LEU A 267 13.04 -13.64 -4.30
CA LEU A 267 11.82 -12.89 -4.00
C LEU A 267 10.68 -13.87 -3.72
N VAL A 268 10.01 -13.66 -2.59
CA VAL A 268 8.85 -14.46 -2.18
C VAL A 268 7.68 -13.50 -1.98
N SER A 269 6.53 -13.86 -2.54
CA SER A 269 5.29 -13.12 -2.32
C SER A 269 4.86 -13.27 -0.86
N PRO A 270 4.63 -12.16 -0.12
CA PRO A 270 4.10 -12.21 1.24
C PRO A 270 2.57 -12.36 1.25
N LEU A 271 1.94 -12.33 0.09
CA LEU A 271 0.49 -12.39 -0.06
C LEU A 271 0.01 -13.84 0.03
N PRO A 272 -1.09 -14.11 0.75
CA PRO A 272 -1.68 -15.45 0.83
C PRO A 272 -2.10 -15.98 -0.54
N ALA A 273 -2.20 -17.31 -0.65
CA ALA A 273 -2.51 -17.99 -1.91
C ALA A 273 -3.88 -17.56 -2.49
N ALA A 274 -4.86 -17.31 -1.63
CA ALA A 274 -6.03 -16.50 -1.98
C ALA A 274 -5.64 -15.04 -1.74
N LEU A 275 -5.65 -14.19 -2.78
CA LEU A 275 -5.45 -12.75 -2.62
C LEU A 275 -6.60 -12.19 -1.76
N GLY A 276 -6.43 -12.22 -0.44
CA GLY A 276 -7.50 -11.94 0.51
C GLY A 276 -7.68 -10.46 0.82
N HIS A 277 -6.66 -9.64 0.57
CA HIS A 277 -6.76 -8.21 0.86
C HIS A 277 -7.41 -7.47 -0.31
N VAL A 278 -8.68 -7.10 -0.12
CA VAL A 278 -9.42 -6.17 -0.98
C VAL A 278 -9.32 -4.78 -0.36
N PRO A 279 -8.97 -3.72 -1.12
CA PRO A 279 -8.90 -2.36 -0.59
C PRO A 279 -10.24 -1.94 0.05
N PRO A 280 -10.23 -1.20 1.18
CA PRO A 280 -11.45 -0.83 1.90
C PRO A 280 -12.48 -0.12 1.03
N GLU A 281 -12.06 0.75 0.10
CA GLU A 281 -12.96 1.43 -0.82
C GLU A 281 -13.66 0.47 -1.80
N VAL A 282 -12.99 -0.60 -2.21
CA VAL A 282 -13.56 -1.62 -3.11
C VAL A 282 -14.51 -2.50 -2.32
N SER A 283 -14.16 -2.87 -1.07
CA SER A 283 -15.07 -3.58 -0.16
C SER A 283 -16.32 -2.76 0.12
N ALA A 284 -16.17 -1.51 0.53
CA ALA A 284 -17.30 -0.62 0.82
C ALA A 284 -18.21 -0.41 -0.40
N LEU A 285 -17.64 -0.35 -1.62
CA LEU A 285 -18.46 -0.34 -2.83
C LEU A 285 -19.21 -1.66 -2.98
N ALA A 286 -18.53 -2.79 -2.87
CA ALA A 286 -19.12 -4.11 -3.06
C ALA A 286 -20.25 -4.39 -2.05
N ASP A 287 -19.99 -4.09 -0.77
CA ASP A 287 -20.94 -4.26 0.33
C ASP A 287 -22.15 -3.31 0.18
N GLY A 288 -21.96 -2.13 -0.40
CA GLY A 288 -23.02 -1.15 -0.63
C GLY A 288 -23.77 -1.31 -1.97
N PHE A 289 -23.31 -2.17 -2.88
CA PHE A 289 -23.86 -2.27 -4.23
C PHE A 289 -25.04 -3.26 -4.32
N GLU A 290 -26.22 -2.79 -3.90
CA GLU A 290 -27.49 -3.52 -4.07
C GLU A 290 -28.33 -3.00 -5.25
N ASP A 291 -28.52 -3.79 -6.30
CA ASP A 291 -29.33 -3.40 -7.47
C ASP A 291 -30.22 -4.55 -7.95
N GLU A 292 -31.46 -4.22 -8.38
CA GLU A 292 -32.45 -5.20 -8.83
C GLU A 292 -32.06 -5.84 -10.17
N ALA A 293 -31.45 -5.05 -11.07
CA ALA A 293 -31.15 -5.47 -12.44
C ALA A 293 -29.68 -5.90 -12.59
N TRP A 294 -28.77 -5.29 -11.83
CA TRP A 294 -27.33 -5.48 -11.98
C TRP A 294 -26.68 -6.18 -10.78
N GLU A 295 -25.67 -6.98 -11.06
CA GLU A 295 -24.76 -7.53 -10.05
C GLU A 295 -23.32 -7.10 -10.32
N LEU A 296 -22.57 -6.82 -9.26
CA LEU A 296 -21.18 -6.40 -9.32
C LEU A 296 -20.25 -7.62 -9.20
N ASP A 297 -19.28 -7.70 -10.11
CA ASP A 297 -18.17 -8.64 -10.10
C ASP A 297 -16.83 -7.88 -9.98
N LEU A 298 -16.05 -8.22 -8.96
CA LEU A 298 -14.71 -7.66 -8.70
C LEU A 298 -13.59 -8.43 -9.44
N THR A 299 -13.96 -9.33 -10.34
CA THR A 299 -13.02 -10.26 -11.00
C THR A 299 -13.04 -10.13 -12.53
N PRO A 300 -13.00 -8.90 -13.07
CA PRO A 300 -13.21 -8.65 -14.49
C PRO A 300 -12.23 -9.41 -15.36
N LEU A 301 -12.72 -9.90 -16.50
CA LEU A 301 -11.88 -10.49 -17.54
C LEU A 301 -11.18 -9.37 -18.34
N PRO A 302 -9.92 -9.58 -18.79
CA PRO A 302 -9.27 -8.65 -19.71
C PRO A 302 -10.09 -8.46 -20.98
N ARG A 303 -10.15 -7.22 -21.48
CA ARG A 303 -10.92 -6.82 -22.67
C ARG A 303 -10.01 -6.35 -23.79
N HIS A 304 -10.39 -6.64 -25.03
CA HIS A 304 -9.63 -6.23 -26.21
C HIS A 304 -9.81 -4.75 -26.52
N THR A 305 -8.69 -4.07 -26.76
CA THR A 305 -8.64 -2.62 -27.04
C THR A 305 -7.94 -2.31 -28.36
N GLY A 306 -7.44 -3.36 -29.03
CA GLY A 306 -6.83 -3.36 -30.35
C GLY A 306 -6.68 -4.79 -30.86
N ALA A 307 -5.77 -5.02 -31.80
CA ALA A 307 -5.50 -6.37 -32.32
C ALA A 307 -4.90 -7.32 -31.26
N ALA A 308 -3.93 -6.81 -30.48
CA ALA A 308 -3.24 -7.58 -29.43
C ALA A 308 -3.26 -6.92 -28.04
N GLY A 309 -3.70 -5.65 -27.97
CA GLY A 309 -3.79 -4.89 -26.72
C GLY A 309 -5.01 -5.29 -25.90
N LEU A 310 -4.80 -5.55 -24.63
CA LEU A 310 -5.81 -5.81 -23.63
C LEU A 310 -5.80 -4.69 -22.58
N CYS A 311 -6.99 -4.22 -22.20
CA CYS A 311 -7.17 -3.55 -20.92
C CYS A 311 -7.64 -4.54 -19.88
N VAL A 312 -7.41 -4.17 -18.63
CA VAL A 312 -7.92 -4.89 -17.48
C VAL A 312 -8.93 -3.93 -16.87
N PRO A 313 -10.22 -4.23 -16.85
CA PRO A 313 -11.18 -3.42 -16.12
C PRO A 313 -10.93 -3.53 -14.61
N ASP A 314 -11.46 -2.59 -13.85
CA ASP A 314 -11.42 -2.59 -12.39
C ASP A 314 -12.63 -3.35 -11.82
N LEU A 315 -13.80 -3.19 -12.45
CA LEU A 315 -15.07 -3.82 -12.08
C LEU A 315 -15.80 -4.31 -13.33
N THR A 316 -16.65 -5.33 -13.19
CA THR A 316 -17.67 -5.70 -14.18
C THR A 316 -19.05 -5.69 -13.53
N PHE A 317 -20.04 -5.18 -14.24
CA PHE A 317 -21.45 -5.27 -13.87
C PHE A 317 -22.14 -6.22 -14.84
N ARG A 318 -22.87 -7.21 -14.33
CA ARG A 318 -23.63 -8.16 -15.13
C ARG A 318 -25.12 -7.97 -14.90
N HIS A 319 -25.88 -7.85 -15.99
CA HIS A 319 -27.31 -7.73 -15.91
C HIS A 319 -27.94 -9.10 -15.63
N ARG A 320 -28.72 -9.22 -14.55
CA ARG A 320 -29.24 -10.50 -14.03
C ARG A 320 -30.15 -11.24 -15.02
N LYS A 321 -30.97 -10.52 -15.80
CA LYS A 321 -31.90 -11.14 -16.77
C LYS A 321 -31.27 -11.45 -18.13
N THR A 322 -30.52 -10.51 -18.71
CA THR A 322 -29.98 -10.60 -20.07
C THR A 322 -28.57 -11.19 -20.13
N GLY A 323 -27.84 -11.21 -19.01
CA GLY A 323 -26.44 -11.59 -18.97
C GLY A 323 -25.48 -10.56 -19.57
N HIS A 324 -25.98 -9.40 -20.03
CA HIS A 324 -25.16 -8.36 -20.63
C HIS A 324 -24.14 -7.81 -19.61
N GLU A 325 -22.90 -7.60 -20.04
CA GLU A 325 -21.81 -7.13 -19.18
C GLU A 325 -21.35 -5.72 -19.55
N VAL A 326 -21.24 -4.87 -18.53
CA VAL A 326 -20.63 -3.55 -18.62
C VAL A 326 -19.42 -3.52 -17.70
N ALA A 327 -18.23 -3.33 -18.27
CA ALA A 327 -17.00 -3.21 -17.52
C ALA A 327 -16.69 -1.73 -17.20
N LEU A 328 -16.01 -1.48 -16.09
CA LEU A 328 -15.56 -0.15 -15.68
C LEU A 328 -14.05 -0.16 -15.45
N GLU A 329 -13.32 0.72 -16.14
CA GLU A 329 -11.89 0.96 -15.91
C GLU A 329 -11.70 2.32 -15.20
N LEU A 330 -10.91 2.36 -14.12
CA LEU A 330 -10.75 3.55 -13.27
C LEU A 330 -9.45 4.31 -13.53
N PHE A 331 -9.59 5.59 -13.87
CA PHE A 331 -8.51 6.54 -14.11
C PHE A 331 -8.41 7.53 -12.94
N HIS A 332 -7.44 7.31 -12.06
CA HIS A 332 -7.15 8.16 -10.90
C HIS A 332 -6.27 9.36 -11.29
N ALA A 333 -6.06 10.29 -10.35
CA ALA A 333 -5.35 11.56 -10.59
C ALA A 333 -3.99 11.47 -11.32
N TRP A 334 -3.31 10.31 -11.33
CA TRP A 334 -2.03 10.09 -12.01
C TRP A 334 -2.14 9.40 -13.38
N HIS A 335 -3.34 9.05 -13.86
CA HIS A 335 -3.55 8.30 -15.10
C HIS A 335 -3.81 9.18 -16.34
N ALA A 336 -3.28 10.40 -16.41
CA ALA A 336 -3.54 11.31 -17.53
C ALA A 336 -3.14 10.72 -18.91
N ALA A 337 -1.93 10.16 -19.00
CA ALA A 337 -1.45 9.52 -20.23
C ALA A 337 -2.24 8.24 -20.57
N PRO A 338 -2.43 7.27 -19.64
CA PRO A 338 -3.30 6.13 -19.90
C PRO A 338 -4.74 6.49 -20.29
N LEU A 339 -5.33 7.52 -19.69
CA LEU A 339 -6.68 7.99 -20.04
C LEU A 339 -6.74 8.51 -21.47
N SER A 340 -5.79 9.36 -21.84
CA SER A 340 -5.72 9.94 -23.20
C SER A 340 -5.58 8.85 -24.27
N ARG A 341 -4.76 7.83 -23.99
CA ARG A 341 -4.62 6.65 -24.85
C ARG A 341 -5.93 5.86 -24.94
N ARG A 342 -6.56 5.54 -23.81
CA ARG A 342 -7.84 4.79 -23.76
C ARG A 342 -8.96 5.49 -24.53
N LEU A 343 -9.09 6.82 -24.38
CA LEU A 343 -10.05 7.61 -25.13
C LEU A 343 -9.79 7.55 -26.64
N SER A 344 -8.52 7.58 -27.05
CA SER A 344 -8.13 7.45 -28.46
C SER A 344 -8.44 6.05 -29.01
N GLU A 345 -8.18 5.00 -28.22
CA GLU A 345 -8.50 3.61 -28.57
C GLU A 345 -10.01 3.39 -28.71
N LEU A 346 -10.84 3.93 -27.81
CA LEU A 346 -12.30 3.85 -27.93
C LEU A 346 -12.86 4.61 -29.13
N ARG A 347 -12.22 5.72 -29.55
CA ARG A 347 -12.60 6.41 -30.80
C ARG A 347 -12.29 5.57 -32.03
N ALA A 348 -11.15 4.88 -32.04
CA ALA A 348 -10.74 4.03 -33.16
C ALA A 348 -11.52 2.71 -33.20
N ARG A 349 -11.85 2.15 -32.04
CA ARG A 349 -12.61 0.91 -31.88
C ARG A 349 -13.62 1.08 -30.73
N PRO A 350 -14.86 1.48 -31.03
CA PRO A 350 -15.90 1.61 -30.03
C PRO A 350 -16.17 0.30 -29.30
N ASP A 351 -16.38 0.39 -27.99
CA ASP A 351 -16.76 -0.73 -27.13
C ASP A 351 -17.88 -0.27 -26.20
N ALA A 352 -19.13 -0.51 -26.59
CA ALA A 352 -20.31 -0.06 -25.86
C ALA A 352 -20.45 -0.67 -24.46
N GLY A 353 -19.73 -1.76 -24.18
CA GLY A 353 -19.71 -2.43 -22.89
C GLY A 353 -18.57 -1.95 -21.97
N LEU A 354 -17.84 -0.89 -22.32
CA LEU A 354 -16.78 -0.33 -21.49
C LEU A 354 -17.12 1.09 -21.04
N LEU A 355 -17.11 1.30 -19.72
CA LEU A 355 -17.19 2.59 -19.06
C LEU A 355 -15.81 3.01 -18.55
N LEU A 356 -15.56 4.32 -18.56
CA LEU A 356 -14.36 4.92 -17.99
C LEU A 356 -14.76 5.72 -16.75
N GLY A 357 -14.33 5.29 -15.58
CA GLY A 357 -14.38 6.12 -14.38
C GLY A 357 -13.21 7.08 -14.41
N VAL A 358 -13.45 8.39 -14.34
CA VAL A 358 -12.38 9.40 -14.40
C VAL A 358 -12.40 10.27 -13.15
N ASP A 359 -11.29 10.30 -12.42
CA ASP A 359 -11.13 11.18 -11.27
C ASP A 359 -11.14 12.63 -11.74
N ARG A 360 -11.91 13.48 -11.05
CA ARG A 360 -12.04 14.91 -11.35
C ARG A 360 -10.70 15.66 -11.35
N ALA A 361 -9.69 15.16 -10.64
CA ALA A 361 -8.35 15.73 -10.66
C ALA A 361 -7.65 15.63 -12.04
N LEU A 362 -8.11 14.75 -12.94
CA LEU A 362 -7.64 14.66 -14.32
C LEU A 362 -8.31 15.69 -15.26
N ALA A 363 -9.44 16.26 -14.87
CA ALA A 363 -10.22 17.20 -15.66
C ALA A 363 -10.04 18.63 -15.11
N LYS A 364 -8.83 19.17 -15.25
CA LYS A 364 -8.44 20.45 -14.60
C LYS A 364 -9.03 21.66 -15.30
N GLU A 365 -9.10 21.63 -16.62
CA GLU A 365 -9.66 22.72 -17.41
C GLU A 365 -11.17 22.59 -17.56
N ALA A 366 -11.89 23.70 -17.48
CA ALA A 366 -13.36 23.70 -17.56
C ALA A 366 -13.88 23.08 -18.86
N ALA A 367 -13.20 23.34 -19.99
CA ALA A 367 -13.57 22.80 -21.30
C ALA A 367 -13.34 21.28 -21.37
N GLU A 368 -12.18 20.79 -20.93
CA GLU A 368 -11.90 19.34 -20.87
C GLU A 368 -12.90 18.61 -19.97
N ARG A 369 -13.22 19.24 -18.84
CA ARG A 369 -14.19 18.71 -17.89
C ARG A 369 -15.58 18.61 -18.49
N GLN A 370 -16.03 19.64 -19.20
CA GLN A 370 -17.33 19.59 -19.87
C GLN A 370 -17.39 18.46 -20.90
N VAL A 371 -16.35 18.32 -21.73
CA VAL A 371 -16.24 17.22 -22.70
C VAL A 371 -16.32 15.85 -22.03
N LEU A 372 -15.63 15.66 -20.90
CA LEU A 372 -15.68 14.41 -20.14
C LEU A 372 -17.02 14.18 -19.44
N GLU A 373 -17.71 15.23 -18.97
CA GLU A 373 -19.03 15.13 -18.35
C GLU A 373 -20.12 14.73 -19.37
N GLU A 374 -20.01 15.24 -20.59
CA GLU A 374 -20.93 14.97 -21.70
C GLU A 374 -20.66 13.63 -22.39
N HIS A 375 -19.46 13.05 -22.25
CA HIS A 375 -19.11 11.80 -22.91
C HIS A 375 -19.99 10.62 -22.42
N PRO A 376 -20.61 9.84 -23.33
CA PRO A 376 -21.59 8.81 -22.96
C PRO A 376 -21.02 7.71 -22.06
N GLN A 377 -19.75 7.36 -22.26
CA GLN A 377 -19.05 6.27 -21.55
C GLN A 377 -18.23 6.74 -20.34
N VAL A 378 -18.23 8.03 -20.00
CA VAL A 378 -17.41 8.55 -18.89
C VAL A 378 -18.25 8.78 -17.64
N VAL A 379 -17.70 8.38 -16.50
CA VAL A 379 -18.27 8.60 -15.17
C VAL A 379 -17.26 9.34 -14.30
N LEU A 380 -17.46 10.65 -14.10
CA LEU A 380 -16.58 11.43 -13.24
C LEU A 380 -16.75 11.07 -11.75
N PHE A 381 -15.66 10.94 -10.99
CA PHE A 381 -15.68 10.70 -9.55
C PHE A 381 -14.65 11.54 -8.79
N ASN A 382 -14.68 11.51 -7.46
CA ASN A 382 -13.65 12.10 -6.60
C ASN A 382 -13.15 11.01 -5.64
N GLY A 383 -11.89 10.58 -5.77
CA GLY A 383 -11.33 9.49 -4.96
C GLY A 383 -11.76 8.09 -5.40
N PHE A 384 -13.07 7.79 -5.36
CA PHE A 384 -13.67 6.55 -5.86
C PHE A 384 -15.11 6.77 -6.35
N PRO A 385 -15.65 6.00 -7.32
CA PRO A 385 -17.04 6.13 -7.76
C PRO A 385 -18.05 5.78 -6.66
N SER A 386 -19.13 6.55 -6.55
CA SER A 386 -20.22 6.23 -5.64
C SER A 386 -21.22 5.25 -6.26
N VAL A 387 -21.79 4.38 -5.42
CA VAL A 387 -22.84 3.41 -5.82
C VAL A 387 -23.96 4.10 -6.60
N ARG A 388 -24.47 5.22 -6.06
CA ARG A 388 -25.55 6.01 -6.70
C ARG A 388 -25.22 6.39 -8.14
N LYS A 389 -24.00 6.88 -8.39
CA LYS A 389 -23.59 7.36 -9.71
C LYS A 389 -23.38 6.20 -10.70
N LEU A 390 -22.91 5.06 -10.22
CA LEU A 390 -22.80 3.84 -11.01
C LEU A 390 -24.17 3.32 -11.44
N ARG A 391 -25.14 3.24 -10.51
CA ARG A 391 -26.53 2.82 -10.83
C ARG A 391 -27.20 3.76 -11.82
N GLU A 392 -27.08 5.08 -11.63
CA GLU A 392 -27.62 6.07 -12.57
C GLU A 392 -27.06 5.90 -13.99
N ARG A 393 -25.81 5.46 -14.10
CA ARG A 393 -25.21 5.18 -15.40
C ARG A 393 -25.69 3.85 -15.95
N LEU A 394 -25.65 2.77 -15.18
CA LEU A 394 -26.08 1.44 -15.58
C LEU A 394 -27.55 1.40 -16.05
N SER A 395 -28.44 2.21 -15.47
CA SER A 395 -29.85 2.25 -15.89
C SER A 395 -30.08 2.64 -17.34
N ARG A 396 -29.09 3.29 -17.99
CA ARG A 396 -29.14 3.58 -19.43
C ARG A 396 -28.98 2.34 -20.31
N TRP A 397 -28.54 1.22 -19.73
CA TRP A 397 -28.38 -0.07 -20.39
C TRP A 397 -29.55 -1.03 -20.09
N ASP A 398 -30.52 -0.66 -19.24
CA ASP A 398 -31.68 -1.49 -18.89
C ASP A 398 -32.64 -1.77 -20.07
N GLY A 399 -32.42 -1.15 -21.23
CA GLY A 399 -33.22 -1.33 -22.45
C GLY A 399 -32.42 -1.69 -23.71
N ALA A 400 -31.10 -1.88 -23.62
CA ALA A 400 -30.27 -2.25 -24.76
C ALA A 400 -30.27 -3.78 -24.91
N ALA A 401 -31.26 -4.33 -25.62
CA ALA A 401 -31.21 -5.72 -26.05
C ALA A 401 -29.94 -5.97 -26.89
N PRO A 402 -29.25 -7.12 -26.74
CA PRO A 402 -28.17 -7.46 -27.65
C PRO A 402 -28.75 -7.64 -29.06
N ALA A 403 -28.11 -6.98 -30.04
CA ALA A 403 -28.32 -7.27 -31.46
C ALA A 403 -27.60 -8.56 -31.85
#